data_AF-A0A8S3YE57-F1
#
_entry.id   AF-A0A8S3YE57-F1
#
_cell.length_a   1.000
_cell.length_b   1.000
_cell.length_c   1.000
_cell.angle_alpha   90.00
_cell.angle_beta   90.00
_cell.angle_gamma   90.00
#
_symmetry.space_group_name_H-M   'P 1'
#
loop_
_entity.id
_entity.type
_entity.pdbx_description
1 polymer ?
#
loop_
_entity_poly.entity_id
_entity_poly.type
_entity_poly.pdbx_seq_one_letter_code
_entity_poly.pdbx_strand_id
1 'polypeptide(L)'
;NSGGSRDVPLKEGATTDIKIEVTSEDGHVKNYFVHARRLSAKDAVLTKLSVQNGTLEPEFNPGQEMYFCLLPSNTVTAVVTAVAPDPKNDVSINGNPPNLPISLNLGLTVANIEVTSADQSNKKAYKLDLVRKQIPRYVKFTNPKSAIEYECPISLSPLYCPITIKNSNPKCTYSGPSIIELTRTSKVDPLTGQPLQPGWDVCDLDLEKKMAAEMVVIPLTYS
;
A
#
# COMPACT_ATOMS: atom_id res chain seq x y z
N ASN A 1 31.27 -32.72 -34.33
CA ASN A 1 31.61 -32.77 -32.89
C ASN A 1 30.55 -32.04 -32.08
N SER A 2 29.48 -32.73 -31.71
CA SER A 2 28.35 -32.17 -30.94
C SER A 2 28.46 -32.56 -29.46
N GLY A 3 29.44 -32.00 -28.77
CA GLY A 3 29.69 -32.30 -27.35
C GLY A 3 30.19 -31.06 -26.65
N GLY A 4 29.28 -30.20 -26.22
CA GLY A 4 29.62 -28.95 -25.56
C GLY A 4 28.78 -28.75 -24.31
N SER A 5 28.78 -29.72 -23.39
CA SER A 5 28.29 -29.46 -22.03
C SER A 5 29.41 -28.77 -21.25
N ARG A 6 29.09 -27.65 -20.60
CA ARG A 6 30.02 -26.92 -19.73
C ARG A 6 29.33 -26.71 -18.38
N ASP A 7 29.96 -27.21 -17.33
CA ASP A 7 29.54 -26.89 -15.97
C ASP A 7 29.97 -25.46 -15.64
N VAL A 8 29.02 -24.67 -15.12
CA VAL A 8 29.27 -23.31 -14.65
C VAL A 8 29.01 -23.27 -13.15
N PRO A 9 30.03 -23.02 -12.31
CA PRO A 9 29.82 -22.89 -10.88
C PRO A 9 29.02 -21.62 -10.60
N LEU A 10 27.86 -21.77 -9.97
CA LEU A 10 27.05 -20.65 -9.52
C LEU A 10 27.38 -20.30 -8.07
N LYS A 11 27.64 -19.02 -7.79
CA LYS A 11 27.82 -18.51 -6.42
C LYS A 11 26.46 -18.28 -5.77
N GLU A 12 26.26 -18.79 -4.56
CA GLU A 12 25.03 -18.55 -3.79
C GLU A 12 24.76 -17.06 -3.59
N GLY A 13 23.50 -16.67 -3.72
CA GLY A 13 23.01 -15.30 -3.55
C GLY A 13 23.30 -14.39 -4.75
N ALA A 14 24.11 -14.83 -5.72
CA ALA A 14 24.55 -14.01 -6.84
C ALA A 14 23.91 -14.43 -8.18
N THR A 15 23.78 -13.44 -9.07
CA THR A 15 23.52 -13.68 -10.50
C THR A 15 24.85 -13.92 -11.21
N THR A 16 24.92 -15.00 -11.99
CA THR A 16 26.05 -15.35 -12.85
C THR A 16 25.61 -15.21 -14.30
N ASP A 17 26.34 -14.40 -15.07
CA ASP A 17 26.08 -14.20 -16.49
C ASP A 17 26.86 -15.22 -17.30
N ILE A 18 26.14 -16.12 -17.96
CA ILE A 18 26.70 -17.19 -18.75
C ILE A 18 26.70 -16.75 -20.21
N LYS A 19 27.90 -16.46 -20.74
CA LYS A 19 28.10 -16.14 -22.16
C LYS A 19 28.15 -17.44 -22.97
N ILE A 20 27.26 -17.56 -23.94
CA ILE A 20 27.24 -18.62 -24.95
C ILE A 20 27.68 -18.00 -26.28
N GLU A 21 28.78 -18.49 -26.82
CA GLU A 21 29.30 -18.06 -28.11
C GLU A 21 28.98 -19.12 -29.16
N VAL A 22 28.35 -18.70 -30.26
CA VAL A 22 27.96 -19.56 -31.37
C VAL A 22 28.67 -19.07 -32.62
N THR A 23 29.52 -19.90 -33.21
CA THR A 23 30.27 -19.59 -34.43
C THR A 23 29.70 -20.40 -35.59
N SER A 24 29.31 -19.73 -36.69
CA SER A 24 28.87 -20.39 -37.91
C SER A 24 30.05 -20.99 -38.69
N GLU A 25 29.76 -21.88 -39.65
CA GLU A 25 30.78 -22.47 -40.53
C GLU A 25 31.53 -21.39 -41.34
N ASP A 26 30.85 -20.29 -41.69
CA ASP A 26 31.43 -19.13 -42.35
C ASP A 26 32.22 -18.19 -41.42
N GLY A 27 32.41 -18.55 -40.14
CA GLY A 27 33.21 -17.80 -39.17
C GLY A 27 32.49 -16.65 -38.46
N HIS A 28 31.19 -16.46 -38.67
CA HIS A 28 30.42 -15.43 -37.97
C HIS A 28 30.08 -15.86 -36.54
N VAL A 29 30.36 -14.98 -35.58
CA VAL A 29 30.14 -15.24 -34.15
C VAL A 29 28.91 -14.48 -33.64
N LYS A 30 28.02 -15.18 -32.93
CA LYS A 30 26.91 -14.59 -32.15
C LYS A 30 27.06 -14.94 -30.68
N ASN A 31 26.82 -13.95 -29.83
CA ASN A 31 26.87 -14.08 -28.38
C ASN A 31 25.46 -14.05 -27.80
N TYR A 32 25.16 -15.01 -26.92
CA TYR A 32 23.95 -15.07 -26.13
C TYR A 32 24.32 -15.02 -24.65
N PHE A 33 23.46 -14.42 -23.83
CA PHE A 33 23.65 -14.33 -22.39
C PHE A 33 22.50 -15.02 -21.68
N VAL A 34 22.85 -15.89 -20.72
CA VAL A 34 21.89 -16.47 -19.77
C VAL A 34 22.22 -15.92 -18.39
N HIS A 35 21.25 -15.23 -17.78
CA HIS A 35 21.37 -14.72 -16.42
C HIS A 35 20.85 -15.77 -15.44
N ALA A 36 21.75 -16.45 -14.73
CA ALA A 36 21.39 -17.48 -13.76
C ALA A 36 21.59 -16.96 -12.34
N ARG A 37 20.53 -16.84 -11.54
CA ARG A 37 20.63 -16.48 -10.12
C ARG A 37 20.51 -17.71 -9.24
N ARG A 38 21.57 -18.03 -8.48
CA ARG A 38 21.50 -19.08 -7.45
C ARG A 38 21.00 -18.46 -6.15
N LEU A 39 19.89 -18.97 -5.65
CA LEU A 39 19.30 -18.54 -4.38
C LEU A 39 20.25 -18.89 -3.21
N SER A 40 20.24 -18.09 -2.14
CA SER A 40 20.96 -18.40 -0.92
C SER A 40 19.99 -18.52 0.25
N ALA A 41 20.08 -19.64 0.95
CA ALA A 41 19.34 -19.85 2.19
C ALA A 41 19.94 -19.08 3.39
N LYS A 42 21.10 -18.42 3.21
CA LYS A 42 21.70 -17.53 4.22
C LYS A 42 21.12 -16.11 4.18
N ASP A 43 20.57 -15.71 3.04
CA ASP A 43 19.98 -14.40 2.86
C ASP A 43 18.62 -14.35 3.54
N ALA A 44 18.52 -13.64 4.67
CA ALA A 44 17.28 -13.49 5.43
C ALA A 44 16.46 -12.28 4.97
N VAL A 45 16.36 -12.02 3.66
CA VAL A 45 15.59 -10.89 3.12
C VAL A 45 14.34 -11.38 2.39
N LEU A 46 13.28 -10.56 2.31
CA LEU A 46 12.14 -10.89 1.47
C LEU A 46 12.47 -10.58 0.00
N THR A 47 11.97 -11.40 -0.92
CA THR A 47 11.94 -11.13 -2.36
C THR A 47 10.57 -10.65 -2.83
N LYS A 48 9.53 -10.86 -2.02
CA LYS A 48 8.17 -10.37 -2.25
C LYS A 48 7.45 -10.13 -0.93
N LEU A 49 6.71 -9.03 -0.87
CA LEU A 49 5.67 -8.77 0.13
C LEU A 49 4.44 -8.23 -0.60
N SER A 50 3.26 -8.75 -0.30
CA SER A 50 1.99 -8.24 -0.83
C SER A 50 0.83 -8.54 0.09
N VAL A 51 -0.21 -7.71 0.05
CA VAL A 51 -1.44 -7.89 0.83
C VAL A 51 -2.61 -8.08 -0.12
N GLN A 52 -3.43 -9.09 0.10
CA GLN A 52 -4.63 -9.29 -0.72
C GLN A 52 -5.60 -8.11 -0.57
N ASN A 53 -6.07 -7.57 -1.69
CA ASN A 53 -6.98 -6.42 -1.76
C ASN A 53 -6.44 -5.12 -1.14
N GLY A 54 -5.12 -5.00 -0.98
CA GLY A 54 -4.46 -3.78 -0.49
C GLY A 54 -3.24 -3.43 -1.30
N THR A 55 -2.82 -2.17 -1.20
CA THR A 55 -1.60 -1.66 -1.83
C THR A 55 -0.60 -1.29 -0.75
N LEU A 56 0.65 -1.73 -0.92
CA LEU A 56 1.74 -1.35 -0.02
C LEU A 56 2.21 0.07 -0.33
N GLU A 57 2.41 0.85 0.71
CA GLU A 57 3.03 2.16 0.65
C GLU A 57 4.22 2.22 1.61
N PRO A 58 5.44 2.46 1.09
CA PRO A 58 5.80 2.51 -0.33
C PRO A 58 5.75 1.12 -1.00
N GLU A 59 5.99 1.09 -2.31
CA GLU A 59 6.15 -0.17 -3.04
C GLU A 59 7.25 -1.04 -2.42
N PHE A 60 7.08 -2.36 -2.52
CA PHE A 60 7.98 -3.29 -1.86
C PHE A 60 9.43 -3.16 -2.34
N ASN A 61 10.33 -2.97 -1.38
CA ASN A 61 11.76 -2.97 -1.57
C ASN A 61 12.44 -3.80 -0.45
N PRO A 62 13.27 -4.82 -0.75
CA PRO A 62 13.92 -5.64 0.28
C PRO A 62 14.77 -4.87 1.31
N GLY A 63 15.25 -3.67 0.94
CA GLY A 63 15.99 -2.78 1.82
C GLY A 63 15.11 -2.02 2.81
N GLN A 64 13.81 -1.91 2.57
CA GLN A 64 12.88 -1.19 3.41
C GLN A 64 12.14 -2.13 4.37
N GLU A 65 12.08 -1.73 5.64
CA GLU A 65 11.59 -2.56 6.74
C GLU A 65 10.16 -2.20 7.17
N MET A 66 9.71 -0.96 6.95
CA MET A 66 8.38 -0.50 7.35
C MET A 66 7.49 -0.27 6.14
N TYR A 67 6.27 -0.78 6.21
CA TYR A 67 5.25 -0.63 5.18
C TYR A 67 3.91 -0.29 5.80
N PHE A 68 3.13 0.47 5.04
CA PHE A 68 1.74 0.75 5.30
C PHE A 68 0.87 0.07 4.25
N CYS A 69 -0.33 -0.38 4.62
CA CYS A 69 -1.31 -0.88 3.67
C CYS A 69 -2.73 -0.50 4.10
N LEU A 70 -3.40 0.26 3.24
CA LEU A 70 -4.81 0.61 3.41
C LEU A 70 -5.70 -0.46 2.75
N LEU A 71 -6.66 -0.97 3.52
CA LEU A 71 -7.61 -2.00 3.08
C LEU A 71 -9.03 -1.44 2.97
N PRO A 72 -9.90 -2.04 2.12
CA PRO A 72 -11.31 -1.71 2.08
C PRO A 72 -11.98 -1.87 3.45
N SER A 73 -13.02 -1.07 3.69
CA SER A 73 -13.64 -0.93 5.00
C SER A 73 -14.38 -2.17 5.52
N ASN A 74 -14.92 -2.99 4.60
CA ASN A 74 -15.61 -4.23 4.91
C ASN A 74 -14.67 -5.42 5.12
N THR A 75 -13.36 -5.25 4.93
CA THR A 75 -12.36 -6.29 5.17
C THR A 75 -12.29 -6.56 6.67
N VAL A 76 -12.41 -7.81 7.12
CA VAL A 76 -12.23 -8.17 8.56
C VAL A 76 -10.99 -9.01 8.79
N THR A 77 -10.43 -9.57 7.72
CA THR A 77 -9.20 -10.35 7.71
C THR A 77 -8.31 -9.93 6.54
N ALA A 78 -7.00 -9.91 6.75
CA ALA A 78 -6.02 -9.72 5.69
C ALA A 78 -5.24 -11.01 5.45
N VAL A 79 -4.90 -11.28 4.18
CA VAL A 79 -3.96 -12.34 3.82
C VAL A 79 -2.71 -11.68 3.30
N VAL A 80 -1.59 -11.93 3.98
CA VAL A 80 -0.28 -11.36 3.64
C VAL A 80 0.58 -12.46 3.04
N THR A 81 1.10 -12.19 1.84
CA THR A 81 2.08 -13.04 1.16
C THR A 81 3.46 -12.46 1.38
N ALA A 82 4.35 -13.25 1.97
CA ALA A 82 5.75 -12.92 2.14
C ALA A 82 6.58 -14.10 1.61
N VAL A 83 7.59 -13.81 0.78
CA VAL A 83 8.42 -14.83 0.12
C VAL A 83 9.89 -14.52 0.36
N ALA A 84 10.64 -15.52 0.82
CA ALA A 84 12.09 -15.49 0.96
C ALA A 84 12.78 -15.91 -0.35
N PRO A 85 14.10 -15.67 -0.50
CA PRO A 85 14.84 -16.08 -1.68
C PRO A 85 14.86 -17.61 -1.85
N ASP A 86 15.02 -18.38 -0.79
CA ASP A 86 15.11 -19.85 -0.85
C ASP A 86 13.99 -20.48 0.01
N PRO A 87 13.36 -21.60 -0.44
CA PRO A 87 12.33 -22.28 0.35
C PRO A 87 12.86 -22.89 1.67
N LYS A 88 14.18 -22.99 1.86
CA LYS A 88 14.77 -23.40 3.14
C LYS A 88 14.81 -22.28 4.18
N ASN A 89 14.64 -21.02 3.77
CA ASN A 89 14.43 -19.93 4.71
C ASN A 89 13.10 -20.12 5.44
N ASP A 90 13.07 -19.76 6.71
CA ASP A 90 11.83 -19.68 7.46
C ASP A 90 11.24 -18.28 7.34
N VAL A 91 9.94 -18.19 7.11
CA VAL A 91 9.21 -16.92 7.07
C VAL A 91 7.99 -17.07 7.96
N SER A 92 7.82 -16.15 8.90
CA SER A 92 6.66 -16.10 9.77
C SER A 92 6.05 -14.71 9.81
N ILE A 93 4.74 -14.65 10.02
CA ILE A 93 3.97 -13.43 10.23
C ILE A 93 3.27 -13.56 11.57
N ASN A 94 3.65 -12.73 12.53
CA ASN A 94 3.22 -12.83 13.93
C ASN A 94 3.39 -14.27 14.49
N GLY A 95 4.50 -14.94 14.14
CA GLY A 95 4.81 -16.30 14.56
C GLY A 95 4.03 -17.41 13.82
N ASN A 96 3.23 -17.10 12.82
CA ASN A 96 2.48 -18.07 12.01
C ASN A 96 3.02 -18.14 10.57
N PRO A 97 2.80 -19.23 9.82
CA PRO A 97 3.14 -19.28 8.39
C PRO A 97 2.48 -18.17 7.57
N PRO A 98 3.11 -17.70 6.47
CA PRO A 98 2.52 -16.71 5.57
C PRO A 98 1.26 -17.26 4.87
N ASN A 99 0.46 -16.35 4.30
CA ASN A 99 -0.80 -16.65 3.61
C ASN A 99 -1.93 -17.19 4.51
N LEU A 100 -1.81 -17.08 5.83
CA LEU A 100 -2.90 -17.32 6.76
C LEU A 100 -3.70 -16.04 7.02
N PRO A 101 -5.02 -16.12 7.30
CA PRO A 101 -5.82 -14.95 7.63
C PRO A 101 -5.39 -14.28 8.94
N ILE A 102 -5.19 -12.97 8.89
CA ILE A 102 -4.89 -12.11 10.05
C ILE A 102 -6.15 -11.29 10.37
N SER A 103 -6.71 -11.45 11.56
CA SER A 103 -7.86 -10.65 12.02
C SER A 103 -7.48 -9.17 12.18
N LEU A 104 -8.31 -8.27 11.64
CA LEU A 104 -8.06 -6.84 11.63
C LEU A 104 -8.85 -6.11 12.73
N ASN A 105 -8.18 -5.22 13.44
CA ASN A 105 -8.79 -4.27 14.36
C ASN A 105 -9.53 -3.15 13.59
N LEU A 106 -10.46 -2.44 14.23
CA LEU A 106 -11.15 -1.28 13.61
C LEU A 106 -10.22 -0.08 13.35
N GLY A 107 -9.00 -0.12 13.88
CA GLY A 107 -7.90 0.79 13.60
C GLY A 107 -6.65 0.03 13.15
N LEU A 108 -5.49 0.47 13.61
CA LEU A 108 -4.21 -0.14 13.27
C LEU A 108 -4.13 -1.61 13.71
N THR A 109 -3.70 -2.45 12.79
CA THR A 109 -3.26 -3.83 13.05
C THR A 109 -1.82 -3.95 12.58
N VAL A 110 -0.91 -4.41 13.44
CA VAL A 110 0.50 -4.57 13.08
C VAL A 110 0.78 -6.04 12.77
N ALA A 111 1.34 -6.30 11.59
CA ALA A 111 1.90 -7.58 11.22
C ALA A 111 3.43 -7.49 11.25
N ASN A 112 4.06 -8.28 12.12
CA ASN A 112 5.51 -8.44 12.18
C ASN A 112 5.89 -9.66 11.33
N ILE A 113 6.60 -9.42 10.23
CA ILE A 113 7.12 -10.47 9.38
C ILE A 113 8.58 -10.71 9.74
N GLU A 114 8.94 -11.94 10.12
CA GLU A 114 10.31 -12.35 10.36
C GLU A 114 10.76 -13.30 9.25
N VAL A 115 11.94 -13.03 8.68
CA VAL A 115 12.65 -13.96 7.80
C VAL A 115 13.87 -14.45 8.55
N THR A 116 14.05 -15.77 8.62
CA THR A 116 15.22 -16.41 9.24
C THR A 116 15.96 -17.23 8.19
N SER A 117 17.29 -17.17 8.19
CA SER A 117 18.12 -18.02 7.35
C SER A 117 17.97 -19.50 7.73
N ALA A 118 18.19 -20.42 6.79
CA ALA A 118 18.07 -21.85 7.06
C ALA A 118 19.02 -22.36 8.16
N ASP A 119 20.18 -21.71 8.31
CA ASP A 119 21.16 -22.00 9.35
C ASP A 119 20.93 -21.19 10.64
N GLN A 120 19.84 -20.41 10.70
CA GLN A 120 19.45 -19.53 11.82
C GLN A 120 20.45 -18.43 12.16
N SER A 121 21.49 -18.24 11.33
CA SER A 121 22.55 -17.25 11.58
C SER A 121 22.13 -15.80 11.30
N ASN A 122 21.16 -15.59 10.40
CA ASN A 122 20.67 -14.27 10.01
C ASN A 122 19.16 -14.18 10.19
N LYS A 123 18.70 -13.01 10.64
CA LYS A 123 17.28 -12.68 10.74
C LYS A 123 17.05 -11.27 10.23
N LYS A 124 15.90 -11.04 9.59
CA LYS A 124 15.40 -9.70 9.28
C LYS A 124 13.92 -9.61 9.58
N ALA A 125 13.53 -8.48 10.16
CA ALA A 125 12.14 -8.18 10.46
C ALA A 125 11.61 -7.09 9.52
N TYR A 126 10.35 -7.23 9.12
CA TYR A 126 9.58 -6.22 8.41
C TYR A 126 8.32 -5.94 9.22
N LYS A 127 7.97 -4.66 9.34
CA LYS A 127 6.76 -4.20 10.01
C LYS A 127 5.75 -3.74 8.95
N LEU A 128 4.56 -4.33 9.00
CA LEU A 128 3.44 -3.99 8.13
C LEU A 128 2.28 -3.44 8.95
N ASP A 129 2.02 -2.15 8.79
CA ASP A 129 0.92 -1.44 9.43
C ASP A 129 -0.32 -1.53 8.52
N LEU A 130 -1.28 -2.38 8.93
CA LEU A 130 -2.54 -2.63 8.23
C LEU A 130 -3.62 -1.74 8.81
N VAL A 131 -4.25 -0.91 7.98
CA VAL A 131 -5.37 -0.06 8.39
C VAL A 131 -6.54 -0.31 7.46
N ARG A 132 -7.71 -0.53 8.05
CA ARG A 132 -8.96 -0.56 7.30
C ARG A 132 -9.43 0.86 7.09
N LYS A 133 -9.87 1.19 5.87
CA LYS A 133 -10.58 2.44 5.63
C LYS A 133 -11.78 2.47 6.55
N GLN A 134 -11.88 3.48 7.41
CA GLN A 134 -13.04 3.60 8.28
C GLN A 134 -14.22 4.08 7.44
N ILE A 135 -15.37 3.39 7.55
CA ILE A 135 -16.63 4.01 7.12
C ILE A 135 -16.94 5.04 8.20
N PRO A 136 -17.01 6.34 7.87
CA PRO A 136 -17.43 7.33 8.84
C PRO A 136 -18.80 6.93 9.39
N ARG A 137 -18.92 6.84 10.71
CA ARG A 137 -20.26 6.78 11.31
C ARG A 137 -20.92 8.13 11.06
N TYR A 138 -22.18 8.11 10.69
CA TYR A 138 -22.94 9.35 10.62
C TYR A 138 -23.00 9.95 12.02
N VAL A 139 -22.48 11.18 12.11
CA VAL A 139 -22.48 11.98 13.33
C VAL A 139 -23.23 13.27 13.09
N LYS A 140 -23.73 13.89 14.15
CA LYS A 140 -24.26 15.25 14.14
C LYS A 140 -23.47 16.07 15.15
N PHE A 141 -23.09 17.30 14.76
CA PHE A 141 -22.59 18.28 15.72
C PHE A 141 -23.71 18.65 16.69
N THR A 142 -23.39 18.71 17.97
CA THR A 142 -24.36 19.13 19.00
C THR A 142 -24.57 20.64 18.99
N ASN A 143 -23.53 21.39 18.62
CA ASN A 143 -23.59 22.84 18.45
C ASN A 143 -24.16 23.21 17.07
N PRO A 144 -25.28 23.95 16.98
CA PRO A 144 -25.86 24.37 15.71
C PRO A 144 -24.95 25.23 14.83
N LYS A 145 -24.07 26.04 15.43
CA LYS A 145 -23.13 26.87 14.66
C LYS A 145 -22.09 26.00 13.95
N SER A 146 -21.48 25.07 14.68
CA SER A 146 -20.55 24.08 14.14
C SER A 146 -21.23 23.20 13.09
N ALA A 147 -22.50 22.85 13.30
CA ALA A 147 -23.28 22.06 12.34
C ALA A 147 -23.41 22.74 10.97
N ILE A 148 -23.63 24.07 10.95
CA ILE A 148 -23.72 24.87 9.72
C ILE A 148 -22.33 25.11 9.13
N GLU A 149 -21.33 25.44 9.97
CA GLU A 149 -19.96 25.75 9.52
C GLU A 149 -19.28 24.56 8.84
N TYR A 150 -19.53 23.35 9.33
CA TYR A 150 -18.88 22.12 8.86
C TYR A 150 -19.78 21.25 7.98
N GLU A 151 -20.87 21.81 7.45
CA GLU A 151 -21.75 21.10 6.53
C GLU A 151 -21.12 21.01 5.13
N CYS A 152 -21.09 19.80 4.59
CA CYS A 152 -20.74 19.58 3.19
C CYS A 152 -21.89 20.07 2.29
N PRO A 153 -21.66 21.01 1.37
CA PRO A 153 -22.73 21.63 0.57
C PRO A 153 -23.43 20.65 -0.37
N ILE A 154 -22.83 19.49 -0.64
CA ILE A 154 -23.38 18.47 -1.55
C ILE A 154 -24.18 17.42 -0.78
N SER A 155 -23.64 16.90 0.32
CA SER A 155 -24.25 15.81 1.07
C SER A 155 -25.15 16.27 2.21
N LEU A 156 -25.19 17.57 2.50
CA LEU A 156 -25.94 18.16 3.63
C LEU A 156 -25.69 17.41 4.94
N SER A 157 -24.42 17.04 5.13
CA SER A 157 -23.92 16.22 6.23
C SER A 157 -22.56 16.78 6.64
N PRO A 158 -22.08 16.52 7.88
CA PRO A 158 -20.74 16.91 8.27
C PRO A 158 -19.67 16.53 7.24
N LEU A 159 -18.74 17.44 6.98
CA LEU A 159 -17.59 17.18 6.12
C LEU A 159 -16.83 15.94 6.61
N TYR A 160 -16.35 15.12 5.67
CA TYR A 160 -15.52 13.95 5.97
C TYR A 160 -14.26 13.98 5.12
N CYS A 161 -13.09 13.98 5.78
CA CYS A 161 -11.78 14.21 5.16
C CYS A 161 -11.84 15.39 4.17
N PRO A 162 -12.02 16.63 4.68
CA PRO A 162 -12.36 17.77 3.86
C PRO A 162 -11.28 18.08 2.82
N ILE A 163 -11.72 18.27 1.58
CA ILE A 163 -10.90 18.78 0.47
C ILE A 163 -11.41 20.15 0.07
N THR A 164 -10.51 21.12 0.06
CA THR A 164 -10.78 22.51 -0.34
C THR A 164 -10.23 22.74 -1.74
N ILE A 165 -11.04 23.37 -2.61
CA ILE A 165 -10.59 23.78 -3.94
C ILE A 165 -9.52 24.86 -3.79
N LYS A 166 -8.34 24.62 -4.38
CA LYS A 166 -7.22 25.57 -4.36
C LYS A 166 -7.64 26.92 -4.92
N ASN A 167 -7.33 27.99 -4.18
CA ASN A 167 -7.61 29.39 -4.54
C ASN A 167 -9.11 29.71 -4.75
N SER A 168 -10.04 28.89 -4.26
CA SER A 168 -11.47 29.22 -4.31
C SER A 168 -11.78 30.44 -3.44
N ASN A 169 -12.60 31.37 -3.96
CA ASN A 169 -13.14 32.50 -3.21
C ASN A 169 -14.63 32.70 -3.54
N PRO A 170 -15.57 32.52 -2.59
CA PRO A 170 -15.35 32.08 -1.21
C PRO A 170 -14.74 30.68 -1.13
N LYS A 171 -14.21 30.30 0.04
CA LYS A 171 -13.58 28.99 0.26
C LYS A 171 -14.59 27.87 0.00
N CYS A 172 -14.33 27.02 -1.00
CA CYS A 172 -15.19 25.91 -1.39
C CYS A 172 -14.59 24.60 -0.86
N THR A 173 -15.27 23.98 0.11
CA THR A 173 -14.81 22.76 0.78
C THR A 173 -15.87 21.67 0.71
N TYR A 174 -15.44 20.43 0.48
CA TYR A 174 -16.31 19.28 0.27
C TYR A 174 -15.79 18.05 1.01
N SER A 175 -16.68 17.07 1.25
CA SER A 175 -16.25 15.75 1.72
C SER A 175 -15.40 15.07 0.65
N GLY A 176 -14.20 14.64 1.03
CA GLY A 176 -13.18 14.14 0.11
C GLY A 176 -13.70 13.05 -0.85
N PRO A 177 -14.34 11.97 -0.36
CA PRO A 177 -14.88 10.93 -1.23
C PRO A 177 -15.91 11.44 -2.25
N SER A 178 -16.76 12.40 -1.84
CA SER A 178 -17.80 12.95 -2.71
C SER A 178 -17.22 13.80 -3.83
N ILE A 179 -16.28 14.70 -3.51
CA ILE A 179 -15.71 15.60 -4.52
C ILE A 179 -14.79 14.85 -5.49
N ILE A 180 -14.03 13.85 -5.01
CA ILE A 180 -13.20 13.01 -5.89
C ILE A 180 -14.07 12.26 -6.90
N GLU A 181 -15.21 11.71 -6.49
CA GLU A 181 -16.12 11.00 -7.41
C GLU A 181 -16.75 11.96 -8.43
N LEU A 182 -17.29 13.09 -7.97
CA LEU A 182 -17.97 14.06 -8.85
C LEU A 182 -17.04 14.70 -9.87
N THR A 183 -15.76 14.87 -9.53
CA THR A 183 -14.75 15.49 -10.39
C THR A 183 -13.92 14.47 -11.19
N ARG A 184 -14.19 13.17 -11.00
CA ARG A 184 -13.48 12.09 -11.69
C ARG A 184 -13.52 12.26 -13.20
N THR A 185 -14.69 12.59 -13.75
CA THR A 185 -14.92 12.80 -15.18
C THR A 185 -15.17 14.26 -15.55
N SER A 186 -15.90 15.02 -14.73
CA SER A 186 -16.38 16.36 -15.07
C SER A 186 -15.27 17.42 -15.09
N LYS A 187 -14.23 17.27 -14.24
CA LYS A 187 -13.12 18.23 -14.05
C LYS A 187 -13.56 19.67 -13.74
N VAL A 188 -14.76 19.84 -13.18
CA VAL A 188 -15.31 21.13 -12.75
C VAL A 188 -15.74 21.08 -11.30
N ASP A 189 -15.75 22.23 -10.64
CA ASP A 189 -16.36 22.40 -9.32
C ASP A 189 -17.87 22.11 -9.39
N PRO A 190 -18.41 21.16 -8.62
CA PRO A 190 -19.81 20.77 -8.69
C PRO A 190 -20.81 21.87 -8.31
N LEU A 191 -20.39 22.86 -7.50
CA LEU A 191 -21.29 23.93 -7.06
C LEU A 191 -21.26 25.13 -8.01
N THR A 192 -20.08 25.49 -8.50
CA THR A 192 -19.88 26.72 -9.31
C THR A 192 -19.78 26.44 -10.80
N GLY A 193 -19.54 25.20 -11.21
CA GLY A 193 -19.28 24.79 -12.59
C GLY A 193 -17.92 25.26 -13.14
N GLN A 194 -17.07 25.85 -12.31
CA GLN A 194 -15.77 26.38 -12.74
C GLN A 194 -14.76 25.26 -13.02
N PRO A 195 -13.90 25.39 -14.04
CA PRO A 195 -12.85 24.40 -14.32
C PRO A 195 -11.85 24.26 -13.18
N LEU A 196 -11.52 23.03 -12.82
CA LEU A 196 -10.54 22.72 -11.78
C LEU A 196 -9.12 22.71 -12.35
N GLN A 197 -8.21 23.42 -11.70
CA GLN A 197 -6.79 23.48 -12.08
C GLN A 197 -6.04 22.20 -11.68
N PRO A 198 -4.89 21.86 -12.29
CA PRO A 198 -4.05 20.76 -11.79
C PRO A 198 -3.66 20.93 -10.32
N GLY A 199 -3.85 19.89 -9.50
CA GLY A 199 -3.63 19.95 -8.05
C GLY A 199 -4.58 20.89 -7.32
N TRP A 200 -5.85 20.94 -7.74
CA TRP A 200 -6.91 21.72 -7.13
C TRP A 200 -7.34 21.17 -5.76
N ASP A 201 -7.12 19.89 -5.51
CA ASP A 201 -7.60 19.12 -4.38
C ASP A 201 -6.66 19.27 -3.18
N VAL A 202 -6.86 20.34 -2.39
CA VAL A 202 -6.07 20.60 -1.19
C VAL A 202 -6.73 19.93 0.01
N CYS A 203 -6.09 18.92 0.60
CA CYS A 203 -6.51 18.34 1.88
C CYS A 203 -6.48 19.40 3.00
N ASP A 204 -7.61 19.67 3.63
CA ASP A 204 -7.75 20.75 4.62
C ASP A 204 -7.52 20.24 6.05
N LEU A 205 -6.26 19.96 6.36
CA LEU A 205 -5.86 19.37 7.65
C LEU A 205 -6.18 20.27 8.86
N ASP A 206 -6.18 21.59 8.67
CA ASP A 206 -6.52 22.53 9.75
C ASP A 206 -8.01 22.52 10.05
N LEU A 207 -8.86 22.44 9.01
CA LEU A 207 -10.29 22.26 9.19
C LEU A 207 -10.60 20.90 9.83
N GLU A 208 -9.93 19.84 9.37
CA GLU A 208 -10.10 18.49 9.95
C GLU A 208 -9.77 18.47 11.45
N LYS A 209 -8.67 19.12 11.87
CA LYS A 209 -8.33 19.26 13.30
C LYS A 209 -9.38 20.04 14.09
N LYS A 210 -9.92 21.13 13.54
CA LYS A 210 -10.99 21.90 14.19
C LYS A 210 -12.25 21.07 14.38
N MET A 211 -12.69 20.39 13.31
CA MET A 211 -13.85 19.50 13.34
C MET A 211 -13.68 18.37 14.35
N ALA A 212 -12.49 17.78 14.43
CA ALA A 212 -12.18 16.69 15.36
C ALA A 212 -12.21 17.11 16.84
N ALA A 213 -12.10 18.41 17.14
CA ALA A 213 -12.15 18.95 18.51
C ALA A 213 -13.59 19.23 19.00
N GLU A 214 -14.59 19.18 18.11
CA GLU A 214 -15.98 19.47 18.44
C GLU A 214 -16.71 18.26 19.06
N MET A 215 -17.73 18.54 19.87
CA MET A 215 -18.62 17.50 20.38
C MET A 215 -19.62 17.07 19.30
N VAL A 216 -19.70 15.75 19.09
CA VAL A 216 -20.62 15.12 18.15
C VAL A 216 -21.39 13.98 18.81
N VAL A 217 -22.57 13.68 18.28
CA VAL A 217 -23.39 12.55 18.69
C VAL A 217 -23.65 11.61 17.52
N ILE A 218 -23.76 10.31 17.80
CA ILE A 218 -24.24 9.32 16.85
C ILE A 218 -25.76 9.26 16.99
N PRO A 219 -26.55 9.70 16.00
CA PRO A 219 -28.00 9.89 16.18
C PRO A 219 -28.80 8.59 16.35
N LEU A 220 -28.18 7.43 16.12
CA LEU A 220 -28.83 6.11 16.09
C LEU A 220 -28.35 5.15 17.19
N THR A 221 -27.85 5.66 18.31
CA THR A 221 -27.70 4.81 19.50
C THR A 221 -29.08 4.58 20.11
N TYR A 222 -29.69 3.43 19.81
CA TYR A 222 -30.81 2.93 20.62
C TYR A 222 -30.30 2.77 22.06
N SER A 223 -30.88 3.55 22.96
CA SER A 223 -30.76 3.39 24.42
C SER A 223 -31.45 2.11 24.87
#